data_AF-A0AAN6BME6-F1
#
_entry.id   AF-A0AAN6BME6-F1
#
_cell.length_a   1.000
_cell.length_b   1.000
_cell.length_c   1.000
_cell.angle_alpha   90.00
_cell.angle_beta   90.00
_cell.angle_gamma   90.00
#
_symmetry.space_group_name_H-M   'P 1'
#
loop_
_entity.id
_entity.type
_entity.pdbx_description
1 polymer ?
#
loop_
_entity_poly.entity_id
_entity_poly.type
_entity_poly.pdbx_seq_one_letter_code
_entity_poly.pdbx_strand_id
1 'polypeptide(L)'
;MAKRTLESFYKPISKPKKPRIEDTPPSSYSHHPSYPFPIADLPPSIANALPDLPATTPRSITNQPHLDLLYYQPFIPSTTARELFHFLRRELPFYRVQYTIRRGPTTTQITTPRFTTVFGVDDTSIFTPGMLCLEFCNVVNFPVDYYPEVF
;
A
#
# COMPACT_ATOMS: atom_id res chain seq x y z
N MET A 1 24.91 -35.74 14.53
CA MET A 1 24.38 -34.36 14.46
C MET A 1 25.53 -33.41 14.12
N ALA A 2 25.46 -32.67 13.02
CA ALA A 2 26.57 -31.82 12.56
C ALA A 2 26.73 -30.57 13.44
N LYS A 3 27.91 -30.37 14.04
CA LYS A 3 28.28 -29.19 14.83
C LYS A 3 28.48 -28.01 13.87
N ARG A 4 27.49 -27.10 13.76
CA ARG A 4 27.69 -25.82 13.08
C ARG A 4 28.56 -24.92 13.98
N THR A 5 29.69 -24.45 13.46
CA THR A 5 30.57 -23.49 14.14
C THR A 5 30.01 -22.07 14.03
N LEU A 6 30.21 -21.26 15.07
CA LEU A 6 29.77 -19.86 15.16
C LEU A 6 30.20 -19.01 13.96
N GLU A 7 31.36 -19.32 13.39
CA GLU A 7 31.91 -18.73 12.16
C GLU A 7 30.99 -18.83 10.93
N SER A 8 30.05 -19.78 10.92
CA SER A 8 29.07 -19.89 9.83
C SER A 8 28.06 -18.75 9.80
N PHE A 9 27.82 -18.05 10.92
CA PHE A 9 26.94 -16.88 11.00
C PHE A 9 27.58 -15.59 10.49
N TYR A 10 28.91 -15.52 10.45
CA TYR A 10 29.65 -14.33 10.02
C TYR A 10 30.03 -14.35 8.54
N LYS A 11 29.66 -15.39 7.79
CA LYS A 11 29.86 -15.40 6.34
C LYS A 11 28.99 -14.29 5.74
N PRO A 12 29.58 -13.32 5.03
CA PRO A 12 28.81 -12.32 4.32
C PRO A 12 27.90 -13.06 3.34
N ILE A 13 26.58 -12.92 3.54
CA ILE A 13 25.59 -13.39 2.59
C ILE A 13 25.98 -12.76 1.26
N SER A 14 26.37 -13.58 0.29
CA SER A 14 26.69 -13.11 -1.07
C SER A 14 25.54 -12.21 -1.49
N LYS A 15 25.86 -10.96 -1.88
CA LYS A 15 24.86 -9.94 -2.23
C LYS A 15 23.78 -10.63 -3.07
N PRO A 16 22.51 -10.70 -2.61
CA PRO A 16 21.45 -11.22 -3.47
C PRO A 16 21.55 -10.43 -4.76
N LYS A 17 21.53 -11.10 -5.92
CA LYS A 17 21.35 -10.43 -7.21
C LYS A 17 20.15 -9.52 -7.01
N LYS A 18 20.38 -8.22 -6.85
CA LYS A 18 19.31 -7.24 -6.74
C LYS A 18 18.46 -7.51 -7.98
N PRO A 19 17.16 -7.85 -7.83
CA PRO A 19 16.26 -7.66 -8.94
C PRO A 19 16.50 -6.24 -9.39
N ARG A 20 16.87 -6.07 -10.66
CA ARG A 20 16.93 -4.76 -11.27
C ARG A 20 15.50 -4.25 -11.18
N ILE A 21 15.23 -3.44 -10.15
CA ILE A 21 14.11 -2.53 -10.20
C ILE A 21 14.48 -1.69 -11.41
N GLU A 22 13.82 -1.96 -12.54
CA GLU A 22 13.96 -1.07 -13.67
C GLU A 22 13.39 0.26 -13.20
N ASP A 23 14.30 1.19 -12.87
CA ASP A 23 14.03 2.60 -12.70
C ASP A 23 13.66 3.20 -14.07
N THR A 24 12.68 2.60 -14.73
CA THR A 24 12.02 3.21 -15.87
C THR A 24 11.27 4.40 -15.30
N PRO A 25 11.55 5.63 -15.77
CA PRO A 25 10.81 6.79 -15.32
C PRO A 25 9.32 6.54 -15.56
N PRO A 26 8.45 6.90 -14.60
CA PRO A 26 7.02 6.71 -14.77
C PRO A 26 6.55 7.44 -16.02
N SER A 27 5.69 6.79 -16.80
CA SER A 27 5.19 7.33 -18.07
C SER A 27 4.33 8.57 -17.86
N SER A 28 3.67 8.65 -16.71
CA SER A 28 2.69 9.67 -16.37
C SER A 28 2.40 9.67 -14.87
N TYR A 29 1.77 10.75 -14.40
CA TYR A 29 1.43 10.95 -13.01
C TYR A 29 -0.03 11.38 -12.87
N SER A 30 -0.72 10.80 -11.89
CA SER A 30 -2.03 11.24 -11.44
C SER A 30 -1.90 12.44 -10.49
N HIS A 31 -2.72 13.46 -10.74
CA HIS A 31 -2.81 14.67 -9.93
C HIS A 31 -4.20 14.78 -9.34
N HIS A 32 -4.28 15.05 -8.04
CA HIS A 32 -5.55 15.14 -7.34
C HIS A 32 -5.68 16.52 -6.66
N PRO A 33 -6.81 17.25 -6.80
CA PRO A 33 -6.95 18.60 -6.24
C PRO A 33 -6.68 18.68 -4.74
N SER A 34 -7.11 17.67 -3.98
CA SER A 34 -6.95 17.61 -2.51
C SER A 34 -5.61 17.03 -2.05
N TYR A 35 -4.71 16.66 -2.97
CA TYR A 35 -3.44 16.02 -2.63
C TYR A 35 -2.27 16.72 -3.35
N PRO A 36 -1.31 17.31 -2.61
CA PRO A 36 -0.30 18.19 -3.20
C PRO A 36 0.85 17.47 -3.92
N PHE A 37 0.92 16.14 -3.85
CA PHE A 37 2.00 15.38 -4.46
C PHE A 37 1.47 14.52 -5.62
N PRO A 38 2.09 14.55 -6.80
CA PRO A 38 1.71 13.67 -7.89
C PRO A 38 2.06 12.21 -7.55
N ILE A 39 1.17 11.28 -7.90
CA ILE A 39 1.39 9.84 -7.73
C ILE A 39 1.69 9.24 -9.10
N ALA A 40 2.78 8.48 -9.24
CA ALA A 40 3.09 7.83 -10.52
C ALA A 40 1.99 6.86 -10.93
N ASP A 41 1.75 6.73 -12.23
CA ASP A 41 0.88 5.66 -12.74
C ASP A 41 1.56 4.29 -12.62
N LEU A 42 0.74 3.23 -12.60
CA LEU A 42 1.23 1.86 -12.51
C LEU A 42 2.14 1.52 -13.71
N PRO A 43 3.34 0.97 -13.47
CA PRO A 43 4.19 0.44 -14.52
C PRO A 43 3.44 -0.61 -15.37
N PRO A 44 3.73 -0.71 -16.68
CA PRO A 44 3.08 -1.69 -17.56
C PRO A 44 3.16 -3.14 -17.06
N SER A 45 4.26 -3.52 -16.39
CA SER A 45 4.41 -4.88 -15.83
C SER A 45 3.32 -5.22 -14.81
N ILE A 46 2.87 -4.23 -14.05
CA ILE A 46 1.82 -4.38 -13.05
C ILE A 46 0.46 -4.15 -13.70
N ALA A 47 0.30 -3.06 -14.45
CA ALA A 47 -0.97 -2.66 -15.06
C ALA A 47 -1.54 -3.74 -15.99
N ASN A 48 -0.68 -4.44 -16.74
CA ASN A 48 -1.11 -5.52 -17.63
C ASN A 48 -1.45 -6.82 -16.90
N ALA A 49 -0.93 -7.03 -15.69
CA ALA A 49 -1.12 -8.27 -14.92
C ALA A 49 -2.36 -8.24 -14.00
N LEU A 50 -2.85 -7.05 -13.64
CA LEU A 50 -4.03 -6.90 -12.77
C LEU A 50 -5.37 -7.30 -13.41
N PRO A 51 -5.61 -7.10 -14.73
CA PRO A 51 -6.83 -7.54 -15.38
C PRO A 51 -7.03 -9.06 -15.39
N ASP A 52 -5.94 -9.83 -15.32
CA ASP A 52 -5.95 -11.30 -15.35
C ASP A 52 -6.22 -11.94 -13.97
N LEU A 53 -6.64 -11.14 -12.98
CA LEU A 53 -7.02 -11.63 -11.66
C LEU A 53 -8.44 -12.24 -11.69
N PRO A 54 -8.73 -13.27 -10.86
CA PRO A 54 -7.87 -13.87 -9.83
C PRO A 54 -6.89 -14.94 -10.36
N ALA A 55 -5.72 -15.05 -9.73
CA ALA A 55 -4.66 -15.98 -10.14
C ALA A 55 -4.97 -17.48 -9.97
N THR A 56 -5.95 -17.81 -9.12
CA THR A 56 -6.28 -19.19 -8.73
C THR A 56 -7.78 -19.36 -8.71
N THR A 57 -8.25 -20.58 -8.98
CA THR A 57 -9.66 -20.94 -8.80
C THR A 57 -10.08 -20.77 -7.33
N PRO A 58 -11.24 -20.18 -7.03
CA PRO A 58 -11.69 -19.98 -5.66
C PRO A 58 -12.07 -21.30 -4.98
N ARG A 59 -11.88 -21.36 -3.67
CA ARG A 59 -12.52 -22.33 -2.78
C ARG A 59 -13.79 -21.72 -2.21
N SER A 60 -14.94 -22.35 -2.45
CA SER A 60 -16.20 -21.94 -1.81
C SER A 60 -16.21 -22.30 -0.32
N ILE A 61 -16.68 -21.38 0.52
CA ILE A 61 -16.89 -21.55 1.96
C ILE A 61 -18.36 -21.24 2.23
N THR A 62 -19.16 -22.30 2.40
CA THR A 62 -20.63 -22.24 2.59
C THR A 62 -21.05 -22.67 4.00
N ASN A 63 -20.10 -22.91 4.89
CA ASN A 63 -20.36 -23.36 6.26
C ASN A 63 -20.65 -22.21 7.23
N GLN A 64 -20.89 -20.99 6.73
CA GLN A 64 -21.22 -19.81 7.52
C GLN A 64 -22.70 -19.46 7.33
N PRO A 65 -23.45 -19.19 8.41
CA PRO A 65 -24.83 -18.78 8.29
C PRO A 65 -24.93 -17.44 7.56
N HIS A 66 -25.79 -17.38 6.55
CA HIS A 66 -26.09 -16.16 5.76
C HIS A 66 -24.89 -15.56 5.00
N LEU A 67 -23.84 -16.34 4.73
CA LEU A 67 -22.65 -15.81 4.07
C LEU A 67 -22.08 -16.80 3.06
N ASP A 68 -22.14 -16.44 1.79
CA ASP A 68 -21.49 -17.16 0.69
C ASP A 68 -20.13 -16.52 0.41
N LEU A 69 -19.06 -17.24 0.76
CA LEU A 69 -17.68 -16.74 0.61
C LEU A 69 -16.93 -17.49 -0.48
N LEU A 70 -16.18 -16.74 -1.30
CA LEU A 70 -15.17 -17.28 -2.21
C LEU A 70 -13.78 -16.93 -1.69
N TYR A 71 -12.98 -17.95 -1.41
CA TYR A 71 -11.63 -17.79 -0.89
C TYR A 71 -10.58 -18.04 -1.98
N TYR A 72 -9.70 -17.06 -2.19
CA TYR A 72 -8.61 -17.12 -3.17
C TYR A 72 -7.26 -17.15 -2.46
N GLN A 73 -6.39 -18.07 -2.87
CA GLN A 73 -5.03 -18.15 -2.32
C GLN A 73 -4.04 -18.70 -3.36
N PRO A 74 -3.15 -17.86 -3.93
CA PRO A 74 -3.13 -16.40 -3.84
C PRO A 74 -4.17 -15.73 -4.76
N PHE A 75 -4.65 -14.55 -4.38
CA PHE A 75 -5.48 -13.72 -5.27
C PHE A 75 -4.64 -13.12 -6.40
N ILE A 76 -3.50 -12.53 -6.06
CA ILE A 76 -2.53 -11.92 -6.99
C ILE A 76 -1.33 -12.86 -7.16
N PRO A 77 -0.82 -13.10 -8.39
CA PRO A 77 0.40 -13.88 -8.59
C PRO A 77 1.57 -13.31 -7.78
N SER A 78 2.42 -14.17 -7.23
CA SER A 78 3.48 -13.76 -6.29
C SER A 78 4.47 -12.74 -6.87
N THR A 79 4.74 -12.83 -8.18
CA THR A 79 5.59 -11.88 -8.92
C THR A 79 4.97 -10.50 -8.94
N THR A 80 3.73 -10.39 -9.45
CA THR A 80 2.97 -9.14 -9.51
C THR A 80 2.73 -8.54 -8.13
N ALA A 81 2.43 -9.38 -7.13
CA ALA A 81 2.22 -8.94 -5.75
C ALA A 81 3.48 -8.27 -5.17
N ARG A 82 4.68 -8.82 -5.47
CA ARG A 82 5.95 -8.25 -5.03
C ARG A 82 6.24 -6.91 -5.71
N GLU A 83 6.02 -6.82 -7.03
CA GLU A 83 6.21 -5.57 -7.78
C GLU A 83 5.25 -4.49 -7.30
N LEU A 84 3.96 -4.83 -7.15
CA LEU A 84 2.94 -3.94 -6.61
C LEU A 84 3.29 -3.47 -5.21
N PHE A 85 3.77 -4.35 -4.32
CA PHE A 85 4.19 -3.96 -2.98
C PHE A 85 5.32 -2.90 -3.01
N HIS A 86 6.35 -3.10 -3.84
CA HIS A 86 7.45 -2.15 -3.95
C HIS A 86 7.02 -0.83 -4.56
N PHE A 87 6.15 -0.87 -5.57
CA PHE A 87 5.56 0.32 -6.17
C PHE A 87 4.76 1.13 -5.15
N LEU A 88 3.77 0.51 -4.48
CA LEU A 88 2.92 1.22 -3.51
C LEU A 88 3.73 1.77 -2.34
N ARG A 89 4.74 1.04 -1.88
CA ARG A 89 5.65 1.51 -0.82
C ARG A 89 6.40 2.79 -1.21
N ARG A 90 6.77 2.94 -2.49
CA ARG A 90 7.53 4.08 -3.01
C ARG A 90 6.63 5.27 -3.31
N GLU A 91 5.45 5.02 -3.89
CA GLU A 91 4.60 6.07 -4.44
C GLU A 91 3.55 6.61 -3.45
N LEU A 92 3.11 5.81 -2.46
CA LEU A 92 2.07 6.27 -1.53
C LEU A 92 2.65 7.09 -0.37
N PRO A 93 1.96 8.15 0.07
CA PRO A 93 2.34 8.91 1.26
C PRO A 93 2.04 8.15 2.53
N PHE A 94 3.09 7.67 3.18
CA PHE A 94 2.99 7.01 4.47
C PHE A 94 3.25 8.01 5.59
N TYR A 95 2.30 8.13 6.51
CA TYR A 95 2.43 8.96 7.71
C TYR A 95 2.06 8.17 8.97
N ARG A 96 2.48 8.67 10.13
CA ARG A 96 2.02 8.15 11.43
C ARG A 96 0.90 9.04 11.94
N VAL A 97 -0.15 8.42 12.44
CA VAL A 97 -1.24 9.15 13.07
C VAL A 97 -0.80 9.52 14.48
N GLN A 98 -0.94 10.80 14.80
CA GLN A 98 -0.76 11.31 16.15
C GLN A 98 -2.13 11.72 16.69
N TYR A 99 -2.45 11.26 17.89
CA TYR A 99 -3.72 11.59 18.53
C TYR A 99 -3.57 11.60 20.04
N THR A 100 -4.45 12.38 20.67
CA THR A 100 -4.52 12.47 22.12
C THR A 100 -5.61 11.55 22.64
N ILE A 101 -5.28 10.73 23.66
CA ILE A 101 -6.30 10.00 24.42
C ILE A 101 -6.46 10.60 25.81
N ARG A 102 -7.68 10.56 26.32
CA ARG A 102 -8.00 10.91 27.71
C ARG A 102 -8.43 9.66 28.46
N ARG A 103 -7.72 9.31 29.53
CA ARG A 103 -8.05 8.22 30.45
C ARG A 103 -8.28 8.83 31.83
N GLY A 104 -9.54 9.17 32.12
CA GLY A 104 -9.89 9.94 33.31
C GLY A 104 -9.19 11.31 33.31
N PRO A 105 -8.44 11.67 34.38
CA PRO A 105 -7.72 12.94 34.44
C PRO A 105 -6.42 12.95 33.61
N THR A 106 -5.93 11.78 33.18
CA THR A 106 -4.65 11.68 32.46
C THR A 106 -4.86 11.82 30.96
N THR A 107 -4.11 12.75 30.36
CA THR A 107 -4.06 12.96 28.90
C THR A 107 -2.74 12.42 28.37
N THR A 108 -2.78 11.59 27.34
CA THR A 108 -1.59 10.97 26.74
C THR A 108 -1.56 11.22 25.25
N GLN A 109 -0.42 11.69 24.74
CA GLN A 109 -0.16 11.76 23.30
C GLN A 109 0.32 10.42 22.79
N ILE A 110 -0.33 9.90 21.75
CA ILE A 110 0.01 8.63 21.10
C ILE A 110 0.44 8.91 19.67
N THR A 111 1.57 8.33 19.28
CA THR A 111 1.97 8.19 17.89
C THR A 111 1.82 6.72 17.49
N THR A 112 1.13 6.44 16.39
CA THR A 112 0.95 5.05 15.94
C THR A 112 2.29 4.43 15.55
N PRO A 113 2.57 3.17 15.95
CA PRO A 113 3.81 2.51 15.55
C PRO A 113 3.83 2.16 14.05
N ARG A 114 2.64 2.05 13.44
CA ARG A 114 2.46 1.74 12.03
C ARG A 114 2.33 3.02 11.22
N PHE A 115 2.90 2.97 10.03
CA PHE A 115 2.64 3.94 8.97
C PHE A 115 1.35 3.57 8.25
N THR A 116 0.59 4.59 7.87
CA THR A 116 -0.67 4.47 7.17
C THR A 116 -0.73 5.48 6.05
N THR A 117 -1.49 5.13 5.02
CA THR A 117 -1.90 6.03 3.95
C THR A 117 -3.41 5.87 3.80
N VAL A 118 -4.13 6.97 3.57
CA VAL A 118 -5.58 6.95 3.36
C VAL A 118 -5.82 7.48 1.96
N PHE A 119 -6.51 6.67 1.17
CA PHE A 119 -6.92 6.99 -0.19
C PHE A 119 -8.32 6.45 -0.39
N GLY A 120 -9.13 7.15 -1.17
CA GLY A 120 -10.50 6.74 -1.42
C GLY A 120 -11.42 7.94 -1.63
N VAL A 121 -12.64 7.60 -2.00
CA VAL A 121 -13.74 8.48 -2.28
C VAL A 121 -14.79 8.14 -1.23
N ASP A 122 -15.33 9.13 -0.51
CA ASP A 122 -16.39 8.88 0.48
C ASP A 122 -17.77 9.07 -0.16
N ASP A 123 -18.83 8.69 0.57
CA ASP A 123 -20.22 8.83 0.10
C ASP A 123 -20.65 10.28 -0.17
N THR A 124 -19.83 11.27 0.22
CA THR A 124 -20.08 12.69 -0.07
C THR A 124 -19.55 13.12 -1.43
N SER A 125 -18.84 12.24 -2.13
CA SER A 125 -18.19 12.56 -3.39
C SER A 125 -19.13 12.31 -4.57
N ILE A 126 -19.30 13.31 -5.42
CA ILE A 126 -20.23 13.26 -6.57
C ILE A 126 -19.42 13.26 -7.87
N PHE A 127 -19.74 12.34 -8.78
CA PHE A 127 -19.19 12.36 -10.14
C PHE A 127 -19.98 13.34 -11.01
N THR A 128 -19.34 14.42 -11.47
CA THR A 128 -20.00 15.39 -12.36
C THR A 128 -20.07 14.86 -13.79
N PRO A 129 -21.20 15.02 -14.52
CA PRO A 129 -21.29 14.58 -15.91
C PRO A 129 -20.26 15.28 -16.81
N GLY A 130 -19.39 14.50 -17.46
CA GLY A 130 -18.42 14.99 -18.45
C GLY A 130 -16.98 15.23 -17.95
N MET A 131 -16.69 14.99 -16.66
CA MET A 131 -15.32 15.04 -16.13
C MET A 131 -15.03 13.89 -15.15
N LEU A 132 -13.79 13.42 -15.15
CA LEU A 132 -13.19 12.46 -14.21
C LEU A 132 -13.03 13.00 -12.77
N CYS A 133 -13.58 14.18 -12.44
CA CYS A 133 -13.23 14.89 -11.21
C CYS A 133 -14.35 14.83 -10.17
N LEU A 134 -13.97 14.51 -8.94
CA LEU A 134 -14.82 14.48 -7.75
C LEU A 134 -14.70 15.82 -7.03
N GLU A 135 -15.82 16.46 -6.69
CA GLU A 135 -15.81 17.49 -5.65
C GLU A 135 -15.66 16.79 -4.29
N PHE A 136 -14.52 16.99 -3.64
CA PHE A 136 -14.29 16.55 -2.26
C PHE A 136 -14.63 17.68 -1.30
N CYS A 137 -15.61 17.45 -0.41
CA CYS A 137 -15.95 18.39 0.66
C CYS A 137 -15.13 18.18 1.95
N ASN A 138 -14.30 17.13 2.02
CA ASN A 138 -13.46 16.87 3.19
C ASN A 138 -11.98 17.06 2.85
N VAL A 139 -11.44 18.20 3.32
CA VAL A 139 -10.01 18.39 3.51
C VAL A 139 -9.56 17.37 4.55
N VAL A 140 -9.02 16.22 4.11
CA VAL A 140 -8.15 15.44 4.97
C VAL A 140 -6.94 16.34 5.21
N ASN A 141 -6.97 17.07 6.34
CA ASN A 141 -5.83 17.84 6.80
C ASN A 141 -4.68 16.85 7.03
N PHE A 142 -3.80 16.74 6.04
CA PHE A 142 -2.52 16.10 6.24
C PHE A 142 -1.81 16.88 7.36
N PRO A 143 -1.41 16.23 8.47
CA PRO A 143 -0.61 16.91 9.48
C PRO A 143 0.65 17.47 8.80
N VAL A 144 0.98 18.71 9.18
CA VAL A 144 2.00 19.60 8.58
C VAL A 144 3.42 19.01 8.63
N ASP A 145 3.60 17.84 9.24
CA ASP A 145 4.89 17.22 9.54
C ASP A 145 5.23 16.05 8.58
N TYR A 146 4.98 16.22 7.28
CA TYR A 146 5.49 15.27 6.28
C TYR A 146 6.96 15.61 5.95
N TYR A 147 7.88 14.95 6.65
CA TYR A 147 9.28 14.89 6.23
C TYR A 147 9.46 13.69 5.28
N PRO A 148 9.88 13.90 4.02
CA PRO A 148 10.27 12.81 3.15
C PRO A 148 11.63 12.29 3.65
N GLU A 149 11.63 11.43 4.67
CA GLU A 149 12.78 10.55 4.87
C GLU A 149 12.76 9.51 3.76
N VAL A 150 13.77 9.60 2.89
CA VAL A 150 14.04 8.69 1.79
C VAL A 150 14.26 7.29 2.38
N PHE A 151 13.31 6.38 2.17
CA PHE A 151 13.43 4.96 2.51
C PHE A 151 13.95 4.11 1.34
#